data_AF-A0A443S5M6-F1
#
_entry.id   AF-A0A443S5M6-F1
#
_cell.length_a   1.000
_cell.length_b   1.000
_cell.length_c   1.000
_cell.angle_alpha   90.00
_cell.angle_beta   90.00
_cell.angle_gamma   90.00
#
_symmetry.space_group_name_H-M   'P 1'
#
loop_
_entity.id
_entity.type
_entity.pdbx_description
1 polymer ?
#
loop_
_entity_poly.entity_id
_entity_poly.type
_entity_poly.pdbx_seq_one_letter_code
_entity_poly.pdbx_strand_id
1 'polypeptide(L)'
;MNSIGGLPITQRLDEWDATHYEWQKSYAHCYTRLNSLQFFFETYITFDVETNYTSRIIEVIPLFDPFNSRLFDKNLTRSEKLKAENEYRDKMKQMLNFLDRSSNSQISGDFDELIIFENKLWNAMNSKTNKTDLTRRVTIYQMENNFPYMNWLQIFRQMFEKTDIVITEDEPILVYDIYYFNALSIILSETSKRTIANYIGLKILSSYGVNMIPKLREMCVAFV
;
A
#
# COMPACT_ATOMS: atom_id res chain seq x y z
N MET A 1 12.88 9.15 2.52
CA MET A 1 12.28 8.72 3.79
C MET A 1 11.64 9.87 4.56
N ASN A 2 12.31 10.99 4.84
CA ASN A 2 11.67 12.08 5.61
C ASN A 2 10.42 12.68 4.94
N SER A 3 10.41 12.80 3.60
CA SER A 3 9.27 13.32 2.82
C SER A 3 8.03 12.43 2.81
N ILE A 4 8.15 11.19 3.29
CA ILE A 4 7.06 10.19 3.35
C ILE A 4 6.74 9.78 4.79
N GLY A 5 7.20 10.54 5.79
CA GLY A 5 6.95 10.27 7.21
C GLY A 5 7.96 9.35 7.90
N GLY A 6 9.07 9.03 7.25
CA GLY A 6 10.17 8.25 7.84
C GLY A 6 10.01 6.73 7.69
N LEU A 7 10.73 5.98 8.52
CA LEU A 7 10.64 4.51 8.61
C LEU A 7 10.55 4.12 10.09
N PRO A 8 9.33 4.14 10.68
CA PRO A 8 9.17 4.06 12.13
C PRO A 8 9.80 2.85 12.80
N ILE A 9 9.85 1.70 12.11
CA ILE A 9 10.47 0.45 12.58
C ILE A 9 11.95 0.62 12.98
N THR A 10 12.60 1.67 12.48
CA THR A 10 13.98 2.03 12.83
C THR A 10 14.11 2.96 14.04
N GLN A 11 12.98 3.36 14.64
CA GLN A 11 12.86 4.33 15.72
C GLN A 11 12.10 3.70 16.89
N ARG A 12 12.42 4.12 18.12
CA ARG A 12 11.64 3.72 19.29
C ARG A 12 10.22 4.31 19.21
N LEU A 13 9.27 3.68 19.92
CA LEU A 13 7.86 4.14 19.97
C LEU A 13 7.71 5.60 20.41
N ASP A 14 8.56 6.10 21.32
CA ASP A 14 8.55 7.47 21.83
C ASP A 14 9.19 8.49 20.87
N GLU A 15 9.91 8.03 19.84
CA GLU A 15 10.67 8.89 18.93
C GLU A 15 9.92 9.20 17.62
N TRP A 16 8.99 8.33 17.21
CA TRP A 16 8.21 8.56 15.98
C TRP A 16 6.85 9.17 16.29
N ASP A 17 6.66 10.42 15.86
CA ASP A 17 5.42 11.15 16.06
C ASP A 17 4.34 10.74 15.05
N ALA A 18 3.39 9.94 15.51
CA ALA A 18 2.24 9.50 14.72
C ALA A 18 1.18 10.60 14.52
N THR A 19 1.20 11.69 15.31
CA THR A 19 0.10 12.67 15.32
C THR A 19 -0.05 13.36 13.97
N HIS A 20 1.07 13.75 13.36
CA HIS A 20 1.12 14.44 12.07
C HIS A 20 1.24 13.52 10.86
N TYR A 21 1.28 12.20 11.06
CA TYR A 21 1.39 11.25 9.95
C TYR A 21 0.04 11.06 9.25
N GLU A 22 0.04 11.28 7.95
CA GLU A 22 -1.06 11.00 7.01
C GLU A 22 -0.51 10.17 5.85
N TRP A 23 -0.94 8.91 5.75
CA TRP A 23 -0.41 8.00 4.73
C TRP A 23 -0.77 8.45 3.31
N GLN A 24 -1.87 9.20 3.14
CA GLN A 24 -2.32 9.77 1.87
C GLN A 24 -1.25 10.68 1.26
N LYS A 25 -0.63 11.54 2.09
CA LYS A 25 0.48 12.41 1.68
C LYS A 25 1.68 11.59 1.22
N SER A 26 2.02 10.54 1.98
CA SER A 26 3.11 9.64 1.61
C SER A 26 2.84 8.90 0.30
N TYR A 27 1.61 8.41 0.12
CA TYR A 27 1.16 7.73 -1.09
C TYR A 27 1.24 8.66 -2.30
N ALA A 28 0.64 9.86 -2.23
CA ALA A 28 0.66 10.84 -3.32
C ALA A 28 2.09 11.34 -3.63
N HIS A 29 2.94 11.48 -2.61
CA HIS A 29 4.36 11.78 -2.82
C HIS A 29 5.07 10.66 -3.60
N CYS A 30 4.82 9.39 -3.27
CA CYS A 30 5.38 8.26 -4.00
C CYS A 30 4.89 8.25 -5.46
N TYR A 31 3.61 8.52 -5.68
CA TYR A 31 3.06 8.61 -7.02
C TYR A 31 3.74 9.72 -7.85
N THR A 32 3.83 10.94 -7.31
CA THR A 32 4.29 12.12 -8.05
C THR A 32 5.81 12.29 -8.11
N ARG A 33 6.57 11.60 -7.26
CA ARG A 33 8.03 11.79 -7.11
C ARG A 33 8.85 10.51 -7.22
N LEU A 34 8.24 9.34 -7.04
CA LEU A 34 8.93 8.03 -7.03
C LEU A 34 8.35 7.11 -8.11
N ASN A 35 8.39 7.58 -9.36
CA ASN A 35 8.01 6.83 -10.57
C ASN A 35 6.65 6.14 -10.47
N SER A 36 5.63 6.88 -10.00
CA SER A 36 4.25 6.36 -9.88
C SER A 36 4.12 5.11 -9.00
N LEU A 37 4.97 4.97 -7.96
CA LEU A 37 4.89 3.86 -7.02
C LEU A 37 3.60 3.93 -6.20
N GLN A 38 2.89 2.79 -6.15
CA GLN A 38 1.57 2.63 -5.54
C GLN A 38 1.55 1.37 -4.66
N PHE A 39 0.63 1.30 -3.69
CA PHE A 39 0.65 0.26 -2.65
C PHE A 39 -0.69 -0.47 -2.45
N PHE A 40 -1.77 0.27 -2.21
CA PHE A 40 -3.09 -0.30 -1.87
C PHE A 40 -4.03 -0.38 -3.08
N PHE A 41 -3.83 0.47 -4.06
CA PHE A 41 -4.59 0.45 -5.31
C PHE A 41 -3.75 1.09 -6.39
N GLU A 42 -4.09 0.80 -7.63
CA GLU A 42 -3.55 1.48 -8.80
C GLU A 42 -4.57 2.47 -9.34
N THR A 43 -4.07 3.61 -9.78
CA THR A 43 -4.83 4.62 -10.50
C THR A 43 -4.37 4.70 -11.95
N TYR A 44 -5.30 4.64 -12.88
CA TYR A 44 -5.05 4.85 -14.30
C TYR A 44 -5.92 5.99 -14.83
N ILE A 45 -5.42 6.68 -15.86
CA ILE A 45 -6.22 7.63 -16.63
C ILE A 45 -6.46 7.02 -18.00
N THR A 46 -7.71 6.66 -18.29
CA THR A 46 -8.10 6.01 -19.55
C THR A 46 -9.16 6.81 -20.29
N PHE A 47 -9.53 6.37 -21.49
CA PHE A 47 -10.68 6.91 -22.22
C PHE A 47 -12.00 6.43 -21.61
N ASP A 48 -12.94 7.35 -21.42
CA ASP A 48 -14.26 7.03 -20.90
C ASP A 48 -15.17 6.45 -21.99
N VAL A 49 -15.45 5.15 -21.89
CA VAL A 49 -16.31 4.41 -22.82
C VAL A 49 -17.74 4.94 -22.87
N GLU A 50 -18.28 5.45 -21.77
CA GLU A 50 -19.67 5.96 -21.70
C GLU A 50 -19.81 7.29 -22.45
N THR A 51 -18.71 8.02 -22.62
CA THR A 51 -18.67 9.24 -23.43
C THR A 51 -18.31 8.99 -24.89
N ASN A 52 -18.38 7.73 -25.34
CA ASN A 52 -17.88 7.30 -26.65
C ASN A 52 -16.43 7.75 -26.87
N TYR A 53 -15.59 7.59 -25.84
CA TYR A 53 -14.15 7.90 -25.86
C TYR A 53 -13.80 9.38 -26.10
N THR A 54 -14.74 10.31 -25.88
CA THR A 54 -14.50 11.75 -26.05
C THR A 54 -13.87 12.40 -24.82
N SER A 55 -13.93 11.75 -23.66
CA SER A 55 -13.33 12.23 -22.42
C SER A 55 -12.41 11.18 -21.76
N ARG A 56 -11.74 11.58 -20.67
CA ARG A 56 -10.92 10.70 -19.84
C ARG A 56 -11.63 10.42 -18.51
N ILE A 57 -11.33 9.27 -17.91
CA ILE A 57 -11.81 8.89 -16.59
C ILE A 57 -10.65 8.33 -15.76
N ILE A 58 -10.70 8.55 -14.45
CA ILE A 58 -9.79 7.93 -13.50
C ILE A 58 -10.34 6.55 -13.15
N GLU A 59 -9.53 5.51 -13.31
CA GLU A 59 -9.83 4.15 -12.84
C GLU A 59 -9.08 3.89 -11.54
N VAL A 60 -9.72 3.18 -10.61
CA VAL A 60 -9.10 2.73 -9.36
C VAL A 60 -9.26 1.22 -9.27
N ILE A 61 -8.12 0.53 -9.23
CA ILE A 61 -8.03 -0.93 -9.32
C ILE A 61 -7.36 -1.46 -8.04
N PRO A 62 -7.86 -2.55 -7.44
CA PRO A 62 -7.20 -3.17 -6.29
C PRO A 62 -5.73 -3.47 -6.56
N LEU A 63 -4.87 -3.20 -5.57
CA LEU A 63 -3.47 -3.57 -5.61
C LEU A 63 -3.08 -4.24 -4.30
N PHE A 64 -2.43 -5.39 -4.41
CA PHE A 64 -1.75 -6.00 -3.29
C PHE A 64 -0.60 -6.85 -3.83
N ASP A 65 0.60 -6.45 -3.45
CA ASP A 65 1.82 -7.22 -3.66
C ASP A 65 2.34 -7.63 -2.27
N PRO A 66 2.30 -8.90 -1.87
CA PRO A 66 2.85 -9.34 -0.59
C PRO A 66 4.38 -9.41 -0.63
N PHE A 67 5.07 -9.09 0.47
CA PHE A 67 6.53 -9.29 0.51
C PHE A 67 6.97 -10.76 0.43
N ASN A 68 6.11 -11.68 0.87
CA ASN A 68 6.24 -13.12 0.72
C ASN A 68 4.87 -13.77 0.58
N SER A 69 4.49 -14.19 -0.64
CA SER A 69 3.19 -14.81 -0.92
C SER A 69 2.97 -16.15 -0.19
N ARG A 70 4.04 -16.85 0.19
CA ARG A 70 3.96 -18.13 0.93
C ARG A 70 3.30 -17.97 2.30
N LEU A 71 3.30 -16.78 2.89
CA LEU A 71 2.60 -16.50 4.16
C LEU A 71 1.10 -16.81 4.08
N PHE A 72 0.52 -16.67 2.88
CA PHE A 72 -0.93 -16.75 2.68
C PHE A 72 -1.37 -18.01 1.94
N ASP A 73 -0.43 -18.89 1.60
CA ASP A 73 -0.73 -20.18 0.97
C ASP A 73 -1.43 -21.10 1.98
N LYS A 74 -2.66 -21.48 1.62
CA LYS A 74 -3.53 -22.34 2.44
C LYS A 74 -3.11 -23.80 2.43
N ASN A 75 -2.30 -24.22 1.46
CA ASN A 75 -1.87 -25.61 1.29
C ASN A 75 -0.61 -25.95 2.11
N LEU A 76 0.09 -24.94 2.64
CA LEU A 76 1.29 -25.16 3.44
C LEU A 76 0.98 -25.79 4.79
N THR A 77 1.82 -26.74 5.19
CA THR A 77 1.86 -27.29 6.53
C THR A 77 2.24 -26.22 7.55
N ARG A 78 1.99 -26.49 8.84
CA ARG A 78 2.41 -25.60 9.93
C ARG A 78 3.91 -25.30 9.92
N SER A 79 4.74 -26.31 9.61
CA SER A 79 6.20 -26.16 9.55
C SER A 79 6.62 -25.24 8.41
N GLU A 80 5.98 -25.38 7.23
CA GLU A 80 6.28 -24.54 6.07
C GLU A 80 5.81 -23.09 6.26
N LYS A 81 4.67 -22.88 6.94
CA LYS A 81 4.23 -21.52 7.31
C LYS A 81 5.21 -20.83 8.26
N LEU A 82 5.69 -21.56 9.27
CA LEU A 82 6.71 -21.05 10.18
C LEU A 82 8.01 -20.70 9.41
N LYS A 83 8.39 -21.51 8.43
CA LYS A 83 9.53 -21.23 7.56
C LYS A 83 9.30 -19.96 6.72
N ALA A 84 8.14 -19.79 6.12
CA ALA A 84 7.80 -18.60 5.34
C ALA A 84 7.79 -17.32 6.20
N GLU A 85 7.33 -17.42 7.45
CA GLU A 85 7.39 -16.34 8.42
C GLU A 85 8.83 -15.95 8.78
N ASN A 86 9.69 -16.93 9.03
CA ASN A 86 11.11 -16.68 9.28
C ASN A 86 11.79 -16.04 8.06
N GLU A 87 11.53 -16.55 6.85
CA GLU A 87 12.03 -15.97 5.59
C GLU A 87 11.59 -14.50 5.42
N TYR A 88 10.33 -14.18 5.74
CA TYR A 88 9.82 -12.81 5.75
C TYR A 88 10.62 -11.93 6.73
N ARG A 89 10.74 -12.37 7.99
CA ARG A 89 11.44 -11.61 9.04
C ARG A 89 12.91 -11.41 8.70
N ASP A 90 13.57 -12.43 8.16
CA ASP A 90 14.98 -12.37 7.78
C ASP A 90 15.20 -11.41 6.62
N LYS A 91 14.32 -11.42 5.60
CA LYS A 91 14.35 -10.45 4.49
C LYS A 91 14.20 -9.02 5.02
N MET A 92 13.25 -8.77 5.91
CA MET A 92 13.06 -7.44 6.49
C MET A 92 14.25 -7.00 7.34
N LYS A 93 14.77 -7.87 8.21
CA LYS A 93 15.97 -7.57 9.03
C LYS A 93 17.16 -7.24 8.15
N GLN A 94 17.38 -7.99 7.08
CA GLN A 94 18.45 -7.73 6.13
C GLN A 94 18.28 -6.35 5.49
N MET A 95 17.07 -5.99 5.01
CA MET A 95 16.80 -4.63 4.50
C MET A 95 17.11 -3.54 5.51
N LEU A 96 16.76 -3.73 6.79
CA LEU A 96 17.06 -2.78 7.86
C LEU A 96 18.56 -2.71 8.21
N ASN A 97 19.27 -3.85 8.17
CA ASN A 97 20.72 -3.91 8.39
C ASN A 97 21.47 -3.06 7.35
N PHE A 98 21.04 -3.04 6.09
CA PHE A 98 21.68 -2.21 5.06
C PHE A 98 21.57 -0.70 5.32
N LEU A 99 20.62 -0.30 6.17
CA LEU A 99 20.47 1.09 6.58
C LEU A 99 21.20 1.40 7.89
N ASP A 100 21.93 0.43 8.47
CA ASP A 100 22.46 0.44 9.83
C ASP A 100 21.38 0.71 10.90
N ARG A 101 20.17 0.17 10.68
CA ARG A 101 18.96 0.53 11.45
C ARG A 101 18.22 -0.65 12.07
N SER A 102 18.92 -1.74 12.36
CA SER A 102 18.34 -2.99 12.87
C SER A 102 18.39 -3.17 14.38
N SER A 103 18.88 -2.18 15.14
CA SER A 103 19.12 -2.31 16.58
C SER A 103 17.90 -2.03 17.47
N ASN A 104 16.73 -1.77 16.89
CA ASN A 104 15.53 -1.44 17.65
C ASN A 104 14.90 -2.70 18.26
N SER A 105 14.74 -2.72 19.60
CA SER A 105 14.18 -3.86 20.35
C SER A 105 12.71 -4.15 20.01
N GLN A 106 11.99 -3.20 19.41
CA GLN A 106 10.58 -3.32 19.05
C GLN A 106 10.35 -3.91 17.65
N ILE A 107 11.43 -4.12 16.87
CA ILE A 107 11.36 -4.60 15.47
C ILE A 107 10.53 -5.88 15.33
N SER A 108 10.63 -6.80 16.29
CA SER A 108 9.87 -8.05 16.22
C SER A 108 8.35 -7.81 16.25
N GLY A 109 7.88 -6.94 17.14
CA GLY A 109 6.47 -6.59 17.22
C GLY A 109 5.98 -5.82 16.00
N ASP A 110 6.82 -4.92 15.44
CA ASP A 110 6.50 -4.24 14.19
C ASP A 110 6.36 -5.25 13.02
N PHE A 111 7.15 -6.33 12.99
CA PHE A 111 6.97 -7.40 11.99
C PHE A 111 5.70 -8.20 12.20
N ASP A 112 5.32 -8.48 13.45
CA ASP A 112 4.07 -9.18 13.77
C ASP A 112 2.87 -8.40 13.22
N GLU A 113 2.84 -7.09 13.50
CA GLU A 113 1.81 -6.18 13.02
C GLU A 113 1.77 -6.08 11.49
N LEU A 114 2.94 -6.08 10.82
CA LEU A 114 3.01 -6.07 9.36
C LEU A 114 2.48 -7.37 8.74
N ILE A 115 2.78 -8.53 9.33
CA ILE A 115 2.25 -9.83 8.86
C ILE A 115 0.72 -9.86 9.03
N ILE A 116 0.21 -9.39 10.17
CA ILE A 116 -1.23 -9.27 10.41
C ILE A 116 -1.88 -8.34 9.37
N PHE A 117 -1.25 -7.20 9.10
CA PHE A 117 -1.73 -6.23 8.11
C PHE A 117 -1.75 -6.81 6.70
N GLU A 118 -0.67 -7.44 6.23
CA GLU A 118 -0.63 -8.09 4.91
C GLU A 118 -1.64 -9.24 4.81
N ASN A 119 -1.89 -9.98 5.89
CA ASN A 119 -2.93 -11.00 5.92
C ASN A 119 -4.34 -10.40 5.76
N LYS A 120 -4.62 -9.26 6.40
CA LYS A 120 -5.89 -8.53 6.20
C LYS A 120 -6.05 -8.11 4.73
N LEU A 121 -5.00 -7.53 4.13
CA LEU A 121 -5.00 -7.12 2.71
C LEU A 121 -5.17 -8.31 1.75
N TRP A 122 -4.47 -9.42 2.00
CA TRP A 122 -4.61 -10.64 1.21
C TRP A 122 -6.05 -11.16 1.23
N ASN A 123 -6.69 -11.19 2.40
CA ASN A 123 -8.07 -11.63 2.52
C ASN A 123 -9.07 -10.68 1.85
N ALA A 124 -8.80 -9.37 1.86
CA ALA A 124 -9.59 -8.40 1.09
C ALA A 124 -9.48 -8.67 -0.41
N MET A 125 -8.26 -8.85 -0.93
CA MET A 125 -8.00 -9.14 -2.35
C MET A 125 -8.60 -10.48 -2.80
N ASN A 126 -8.56 -11.50 -1.93
CA ASN A 126 -9.02 -12.86 -2.26
C ASN A 126 -10.41 -13.18 -1.72
N SER A 127 -11.17 -12.15 -1.31
CA SER A 127 -12.55 -12.33 -0.87
C SER A 127 -13.36 -12.86 -2.05
N LYS A 128 -13.67 -14.17 -2.03
CA LYS A 128 -14.43 -14.84 -3.09
C LYS A 128 -15.88 -14.38 -3.04
N THR A 129 -16.17 -13.23 -3.64
CA THR A 129 -17.54 -12.85 -3.90
C THR A 129 -17.96 -13.48 -5.22
N ASN A 130 -18.97 -14.37 -5.19
CA ASN A 130 -19.66 -14.90 -6.38
C ASN A 130 -20.48 -13.77 -7.03
N LYS A 131 -19.82 -12.71 -7.49
CA LYS A 131 -20.50 -11.48 -7.92
C LYS A 131 -20.06 -11.13 -9.34
N THR A 132 -21.02 -11.25 -10.25
CA THR A 132 -20.95 -10.64 -11.57
C THR A 132 -20.95 -9.12 -11.41
N ASP A 133 -20.04 -8.45 -12.09
CA ASP A 133 -19.90 -6.99 -12.14
C ASP A 133 -19.61 -6.30 -10.80
N LEU A 134 -18.32 -6.20 -10.47
CA LEU A 134 -17.78 -5.49 -9.30
C LEU A 134 -17.47 -4.01 -9.58
N THR A 135 -17.46 -3.64 -10.87
CA THR A 135 -17.04 -2.32 -11.32
C THR A 135 -18.17 -1.32 -11.14
N ARG A 136 -17.90 -0.17 -10.54
CA ARG A 136 -18.89 0.91 -10.37
C ARG A 136 -18.31 2.22 -10.83
N ARG A 137 -19.07 2.93 -11.66
CA ARG A 137 -18.87 4.36 -11.87
C ARG A 137 -19.50 5.11 -10.70
N VAL A 138 -18.70 5.92 -10.03
CA VAL A 138 -19.10 6.74 -8.87
C VAL A 138 -18.42 8.10 -8.95
N THR A 139 -18.90 9.10 -8.22
CA THR A 139 -18.14 10.35 -8.02
C THR A 139 -17.19 10.23 -6.84
N ILE A 140 -16.20 11.13 -6.73
CA ILE A 140 -15.35 11.22 -5.53
C ILE A 140 -16.19 11.41 -4.25
N TYR A 141 -17.25 12.24 -4.30
CA TYR A 141 -18.20 12.40 -3.20
C TYR A 141 -18.82 11.06 -2.77
N GLN A 142 -19.24 10.24 -3.73
CA GLN A 142 -19.79 8.93 -3.44
C GLN A 142 -18.72 7.97 -2.89
N MET A 143 -17.48 8.05 -3.37
CA MET A 143 -16.36 7.28 -2.81
C MET A 143 -16.08 7.64 -1.34
N GLU A 144 -16.08 8.93 -0.98
CA GLU A 144 -15.92 9.36 0.41
C GLU A 144 -17.02 8.82 1.32
N ASN A 145 -18.27 8.83 0.84
CA ASN A 145 -19.39 8.29 1.61
C ASN A 145 -19.35 6.76 1.73
N ASN A 146 -18.92 6.06 0.68
CA ASN A 146 -18.86 4.60 0.67
C ASN A 146 -17.62 4.06 1.40
N PHE A 147 -16.51 4.82 1.39
CA PHE A 147 -15.19 4.40 1.88
C PHE A 147 -14.50 5.55 2.67
N PRO A 148 -15.04 5.95 3.84
CA PRO A 148 -14.74 7.24 4.49
C PRO A 148 -13.34 7.40 5.09
N TYR A 149 -12.54 6.32 5.18
CA TYR A 149 -11.21 6.37 5.81
C TYR A 149 -10.06 6.61 4.83
N MET A 150 -10.39 6.80 3.55
CA MET A 150 -9.40 6.98 2.49
C MET A 150 -9.07 8.46 2.26
N ASN A 151 -10.04 9.37 2.43
CA ASN A 151 -9.91 10.78 2.04
C ASN A 151 -9.51 10.91 0.55
N TRP A 152 -10.32 10.28 -0.31
CA TRP A 152 -10.15 10.20 -1.75
C TRP A 152 -9.92 11.56 -2.41
N LEU A 153 -10.68 12.58 -2.04
CA LEU A 153 -10.51 13.92 -2.62
C LEU A 153 -9.12 14.47 -2.32
N GLN A 154 -8.62 14.27 -1.09
CA GLN A 154 -7.28 14.66 -0.71
C GLN A 154 -6.22 13.89 -1.53
N ILE A 155 -6.37 12.57 -1.65
CA ILE A 155 -5.46 11.72 -2.42
C ILE A 155 -5.37 12.21 -3.87
N PHE A 156 -6.50 12.33 -4.56
CA PHE A 156 -6.50 12.71 -5.98
C PHE A 156 -6.00 14.15 -6.18
N ARG A 157 -6.40 15.11 -5.34
CA ARG A 157 -5.86 16.48 -5.44
C ARG A 157 -4.34 16.52 -5.31
N GLN A 158 -3.77 15.71 -4.42
CA GLN A 158 -2.31 15.64 -4.25
C GLN A 158 -1.63 14.89 -5.41
N MET A 159 -2.25 13.86 -5.96
CA MET A 159 -1.71 13.16 -7.14
C MET A 159 -1.67 14.05 -8.39
N PHE A 160 -2.64 14.94 -8.54
CA PHE A 160 -2.74 15.88 -9.65
C PHE A 160 -2.16 17.27 -9.35
N GLU A 161 -1.52 17.47 -8.19
CA GLU A 161 -1.05 18.79 -7.71
C GLU A 161 -0.09 19.53 -8.66
N LYS A 162 0.59 18.77 -9.52
CA LYS A 162 1.57 19.29 -10.49
C LYS A 162 0.99 19.54 -11.88
N THR A 163 -0.31 19.36 -12.04
CA THR A 163 -1.03 19.56 -13.30
C THR A 163 -1.94 20.78 -13.17
N ASP A 164 -2.40 21.30 -14.30
CA ASP A 164 -3.40 22.38 -14.32
C ASP A 164 -4.84 21.86 -14.11
N ILE A 165 -5.01 20.59 -13.73
CA ILE A 165 -6.30 19.94 -13.53
C ILE A 165 -6.75 20.12 -12.09
N VAL A 166 -7.98 20.63 -11.91
CA VAL A 166 -8.60 20.79 -10.60
C VAL A 166 -9.57 19.64 -10.35
N ILE A 167 -9.20 18.73 -9.44
CA ILE A 167 -10.06 17.63 -9.02
C ILE A 167 -11.11 18.11 -8.01
N THR A 168 -12.38 17.86 -8.32
CA THR A 168 -13.55 18.21 -7.49
C THR A 168 -14.28 16.95 -6.98
N GLU A 169 -15.22 17.14 -6.06
CA GLU A 169 -16.01 16.05 -5.50
C GLU A 169 -16.93 15.36 -6.53
N ASP A 170 -17.24 16.05 -7.62
CA ASP A 170 -18.11 15.55 -8.71
C ASP A 170 -17.34 14.77 -9.78
N GLU A 171 -16.01 14.68 -9.68
CA GLU A 171 -15.17 13.97 -10.64
C GLU A 171 -15.61 12.49 -10.74
N PRO A 172 -15.92 11.98 -11.94
CA PRO A 172 -16.31 10.59 -12.12
C PRO A 172 -15.08 9.66 -12.03
N ILE A 173 -15.25 8.57 -11.29
CA ILE A 173 -14.24 7.55 -11.05
C ILE A 173 -14.83 6.18 -11.38
N LEU A 174 -14.04 5.34 -12.06
CA LEU A 174 -14.38 3.94 -12.32
C LEU A 174 -13.67 3.04 -11.30
N VAL A 175 -14.42 2.46 -10.37
CA VAL A 175 -13.90 1.64 -9.27
C VAL A 175 -14.10 0.17 -9.60
N TYR A 176 -13.03 -0.61 -9.75
CA TYR A 176 -13.11 -1.99 -10.27
C TYR A 176 -13.60 -3.03 -9.27
N ASP A 177 -13.37 -2.85 -7.97
CA ASP A 177 -13.83 -3.78 -6.94
C ASP A 177 -14.28 -3.04 -5.67
N ILE A 178 -15.57 -2.70 -5.63
CA ILE A 178 -16.15 -2.00 -4.49
C ILE A 178 -16.02 -2.75 -3.16
N TYR A 179 -15.93 -4.08 -3.16
CA TYR A 179 -15.81 -4.86 -1.93
C TYR A 179 -14.41 -4.82 -1.39
N TYR A 180 -13.41 -4.90 -2.28
CA TYR A 180 -12.03 -4.65 -1.93
C TYR A 180 -11.87 -3.26 -1.29
N PHE A 181 -12.41 -2.21 -1.91
CA PHE A 181 -12.26 -0.84 -1.37
C PHE A 181 -13.00 -0.63 -0.05
N ASN A 182 -14.15 -1.29 0.14
CA ASN A 182 -14.82 -1.30 1.43
C ASN A 182 -13.97 -1.98 2.52
N ALA A 183 -13.43 -3.16 2.22
CA ALA A 183 -12.56 -3.87 3.15
C ALA A 183 -11.27 -3.08 3.44
N LEU A 184 -10.65 -2.49 2.42
CA LEU A 184 -9.45 -1.68 2.54
C LEU A 184 -9.68 -0.47 3.45
N SER A 185 -10.79 0.25 3.28
CA SER A 185 -11.18 1.38 4.13
C SER A 185 -11.23 0.99 5.61
N ILE A 186 -11.87 -0.14 5.92
CA ILE A 186 -11.93 -0.68 7.29
C ILE A 186 -10.53 -1.08 7.78
N ILE A 187 -9.77 -1.82 6.97
CA ILE A 187 -8.43 -2.30 7.32
C ILE A 187 -7.51 -1.13 7.67
N LEU A 188 -7.50 -0.06 6.87
CA LEU A 188 -6.66 1.11 7.11
C LEU A 188 -7.13 1.91 8.33
N SER A 189 -8.43 1.93 8.63
CA SER A 189 -8.97 2.60 9.82
C SER A 189 -8.58 1.91 11.14
N GLU A 190 -8.49 0.58 11.12
CA GLU A 190 -8.15 -0.23 12.30
C GLU A 190 -6.64 -0.42 12.48
N THR A 191 -5.86 -0.16 11.43
CA THR A 191 -4.41 -0.39 11.46
C THR A 191 -3.70 0.83 12.01
N SER A 192 -2.71 0.61 12.89
CA SER A 192 -1.94 1.70 13.44
C SER A 192 -1.21 2.49 12.35
N LYS A 193 -1.14 3.81 12.51
CA LYS A 193 -0.37 4.70 11.62
C LYS A 193 1.09 4.23 11.45
N ARG A 194 1.69 3.70 12.53
CA ARG A 194 3.05 3.15 12.54
C ARG A 194 3.16 1.95 11.60
N THR A 195 2.22 1.01 11.65
CA THR A 195 2.18 -0.17 10.77
C THR A 195 2.01 0.25 9.31
N ILE A 196 1.11 1.20 9.01
CA ILE A 196 0.92 1.71 7.64
C ILE A 196 2.18 2.40 7.11
N ALA A 197 2.81 3.25 7.93
CA ALA A 197 4.07 3.92 7.59
C ALA A 197 5.21 2.93 7.36
N ASN A 198 5.32 1.90 8.21
CA ASN A 198 6.30 0.83 8.04
C ASN A 198 6.06 0.05 6.75
N TYR A 199 4.81 -0.30 6.43
CA TYR A 199 4.46 -1.02 5.21
C TYR A 199 4.87 -0.23 3.96
N ILE A 200 4.46 1.04 3.86
CA ILE A 200 4.81 1.93 2.74
C ILE A 200 6.33 2.11 2.66
N GLY A 201 6.99 2.41 3.78
CA GLY A 201 8.43 2.62 3.84
C GLY A 201 9.24 1.40 3.40
N LEU A 202 8.88 0.21 3.88
CA LEU A 202 9.52 -1.05 3.48
C LEU A 202 9.23 -1.39 2.02
N LYS A 203 8.04 -1.08 1.48
CA LYS A 203 7.75 -1.28 0.07
C LYS A 203 8.65 -0.43 -0.82
N ILE A 204 8.84 0.84 -0.46
CA ILE A 204 9.77 1.74 -1.18
C ILE A 204 11.20 1.20 -1.13
N LEU A 205 11.64 0.72 0.04
CA LEU A 205 12.94 0.09 0.20
C LEU A 205 13.07 -1.19 -0.63
N SER A 206 12.02 -2.00 -0.75
CA SER A 206 12.04 -3.19 -1.58
C SER A 206 12.06 -2.84 -3.08
N SER A 207 11.34 -1.81 -3.51
CA SER A 207 11.29 -1.39 -4.92
C SER A 207 12.57 -0.69 -5.38
N TYR A 208 13.19 0.12 -4.52
CA TYR A 208 14.33 0.98 -4.89
C TYR A 208 15.65 0.60 -4.24
N GLY A 209 15.65 -0.04 -3.07
CA GLY A 209 16.88 -0.46 -2.38
C GLY A 209 17.72 -1.41 -3.23
N VAL A 210 17.08 -2.26 -4.03
CA VAL A 210 17.70 -3.20 -4.99
C VAL A 210 18.51 -2.48 -6.09
N ASN A 211 18.05 -1.28 -6.48
CA ASN A 211 18.70 -0.48 -7.51
C ASN A 211 19.76 0.46 -6.93
N MET A 212 19.55 0.94 -5.70
CA MET A 212 20.41 1.93 -5.04
C MET A 212 21.52 1.30 -4.19
N ILE A 213 21.36 0.06 -3.74
CA ILE A 213 22.33 -0.69 -2.93
C ILE A 213 22.66 -1.98 -3.70
N PRO A 214 23.81 -2.05 -4.41
CA PRO A 214 24.17 -3.22 -5.22
C PRO A 214 24.09 -4.56 -4.46
N LYS A 215 24.39 -4.56 -3.15
CA LYS A 215 24.26 -5.76 -2.30
C LYS A 215 22.81 -6.20 -2.03
N LEU A 216 21.83 -5.29 -2.07
CA LEU A 216 20.39 -5.66 -2.04
C LEU A 216 19.94 -6.33 -3.35
N ARG A 217 20.63 -6.07 -4.47
CA ARG A 217 20.34 -6.68 -5.77
C ARG A 217 20.56 -8.18 -5.79
N GLU A 218 21.69 -8.62 -5.24
CA GLU A 218 22.07 -10.04 -5.19
C GLU A 218 21.07 -10.87 -4.36
N MET A 219 20.46 -10.27 -3.34
CA MET A 219 19.42 -10.92 -2.55
C MET A 219 18.13 -11.12 -3.32
N CYS A 220 17.61 -10.08 -3.98
CA CYS A 220 16.33 -10.20 -4.69
C CYS A 220 16.37 -11.25 -5.81
N VAL A 221 17.53 -11.53 -6.40
CA VAL A 221 17.71 -12.60 -7.40
C VAL A 221 17.73 -13.99 -6.76
N ALA A 222 18.16 -14.13 -5.51
CA ALA A 222 18.24 -15.41 -4.80
C ALA A 222 16.89 -15.92 -4.26
N PHE A 223 15.83 -15.12 -4.36
CA PHE A 223 14.50 -15.43 -3.83
C PHE A 223 13.40 -15.47 -4.92
N VAL A 224 13.79 -15.53 -6.21
CA VAL A 224 12.91 -15.85 -7.35
C VAL A 224 13.01 -17.34 -7.67
#